data_AF-A0A7C3PTR3-F1
#
_entry.id   AF-A0A7C3PTR3-F1
#
_cell.length_a   1.000
_cell.length_b   1.000
_cell.length_c   1.000
_cell.angle_alpha   90.00
_cell.angle_beta   90.00
_cell.angle_gamma   90.00
#
_symmetry.space_group_name_H-M   'P 1'
#
loop_
_entity.id
_entity.type
_entity.pdbx_description
1 polymer ?
#
loop_
_entity_poly.entity_id
_entity_poly.type
_entity_poly.pdbx_seq_one_letter_code
_entity_poly.pdbx_strand_id
1 'polypeptide(L)' 'MKHFTTVHDVKNVSELIAQALYLKKAPFAFAGLGKNKTLGLIFMNPSLRTRLSTQRAAMN' A
#
# COMPACT_ATOMS: atom_id res chain seq x y z
N MET A 1 -2.85 11.60 -3.43
CA MET A 1 -4.00 10.82 -3.95
C MET A 1 -5.10 10.86 -2.88
N LYS A 2 -6.35 11.21 -3.20
CA LYS A 2 -7.45 11.28 -2.21
C LYS A 2 -8.20 9.94 -2.07
N HIS A 3 -8.32 9.20 -3.17
CA HIS A 3 -8.93 7.87 -3.25
C HIS A 3 -8.07 6.92 -4.10
N PHE A 4 -8.19 5.61 -3.87
CA PHE A 4 -7.55 4.56 -4.68
C PHE A 4 -8.56 3.42 -4.89
N THR A 5 -9.60 3.70 -5.67
CA THR A 5 -10.72 2.78 -5.92
C THR A 5 -10.81 2.36 -7.38
N THR A 6 -10.29 3.17 -8.31
CA THR A 6 -10.27 2.87 -9.75
C THR A 6 -8.90 3.16 -10.36
N VAL A 7 -8.66 2.66 -11.58
CA VAL A 7 -7.40 2.94 -12.30
C VAL A 7 -7.19 4.44 -12.58
N HIS A 8 -8.28 5.21 -12.70
CA HIS A 8 -8.23 6.64 -12.99
C HIS A 8 -7.73 7.50 -11.83
N ASP A 9 -7.70 6.95 -10.60
CA ASP A 9 -7.11 7.63 -9.45
C ASP A 9 -5.58 7.74 -9.56
N VAL A 10 -4.96 6.87 -10.38
CA VAL A 10 -3.52 6.83 -10.63
C VAL A 10 -3.19 7.75 -11.80
N LYS A 11 -2.52 8.86 -11.50
CA LYS A 11 -2.09 9.83 -12.52
C LYS A 11 -1.06 9.26 -13.51
N ASN A 12 -0.12 8.46 -13.00
CA ASN A 12 0.96 7.89 -13.80
C ASN A 12 1.25 6.45 -13.36
N VAL A 13 0.87 5.50 -14.21
CA VAL A 13 1.04 4.06 -13.93
C VAL A 13 2.51 3.64 -13.96
N SER A 14 3.30 4.19 -14.90
CA SER A 14 4.72 3.86 -15.04
C SER A 14 5.52 4.25 -13.80
N GLU A 15 5.21 5.42 -13.22
CA GLU A 15 5.83 5.87 -11.98
C GLU A 15 5.44 4.97 -10.80
N LEU A 16 4.17 4.58 -10.69
CA LEU A 16 3.69 3.67 -9.64
C LEU A 16 4.41 2.30 -9.70
N ILE A 17 4.63 1.77 -10.90
CA ILE A 17 5.37 0.52 -11.10
C ILE A 17 6.83 0.68 -10.67
N ALA A 18 7.48 1.79 -11.02
CA ALA A 18 8.85 2.06 -10.62
C ALA A 18 8.99 2.15 -9.08
N GLN A 19 8.05 2.81 -8.41
CA GLN A 19 7.99 2.87 -6.94
C GLN A 19 7.79 1.48 -6.32
N ALA A 20 6.90 0.65 -6.87
CA ALA A 20 6.69 -0.72 -6.39
C ALA A 20 7.95 -1.59 -6.51
N LEU A 21 8.70 -1.48 -7.62
CA LEU A 21 9.96 -2.17 -7.82
C LEU A 21 11.05 -1.69 -6.87
N TYR A 22 11.10 -0.39 -6.59
CA TYR A 22 12.01 0.19 -5.59
C TYR A 22 11.72 -0.37 -4.18
N LEU A 23 10.45 -0.33 -3.74
CA LEU A 23 10.03 -0.86 -2.44
C LEU A 23 10.26 -2.38 -2.33
N LYS A 24 10.15 -3.12 -3.43
CA LYS A 24 10.50 -4.55 -3.45
C LYS A 24 11.97 -4.79 -3.14
N LYS A 25 12.87 -3.91 -3.60
CA LYS A 25 14.32 -3.98 -3.33
C LYS A 25 14.70 -3.43 -1.95
N ALA A 26 14.00 -2.40 -1.49
CA ALA A 26 14.26 -1.69 -0.23
C ALA A 26 12.97 -1.59 0.61
N PRO A 27 12.52 -2.70 1.25
CA PRO A 27 11.20 -2.78 1.88
C PRO A 27 10.98 -1.81 3.04
N PHE A 28 12.04 -1.41 3.75
CA PHE A 28 11.97 -0.51 4.91
C PHE A 28 12.45 0.91 4.59
N ALA A 29 12.55 1.27 3.30
CA ALA A 29 13.03 2.59 2.87
C ALA A 29 12.23 3.77 3.46
N PHE A 30 10.98 3.52 3.90
CA PHE A 30 10.08 4.53 4.43
C PHE A 30 9.46 4.16 5.79
N ALA A 31 10.15 3.37 6.62
CA ALA A 31 9.63 2.91 7.91
C ALA A 31 9.13 4.03 8.85
N GLY A 32 9.65 5.26 8.69
CA GLY A 32 9.20 6.44 9.46
C GLY A 32 7.93 7.12 8.94
N LEU A 33 7.52 6.88 7.69
CA LEU A 33 6.42 7.61 7.02
C LEU A 33 5.07 7.37 7.70
N GLY A 34 4.86 6.17 8.22
CA GLY A 34 3.62 5.76 8.90
C GLY A 34 3.62 6.01 10.42
N LYS A 35 4.66 6.64 10.99
CA LYS A 35 4.76 6.80 12.45
C LYS A 35 3.54 7.55 13.01
N ASN A 36 2.91 6.95 14.03
CA ASN A 36 1.69 7.45 14.67
C ASN A 36 0.49 7.60 13.70
N LYS A 37 0.44 6.82 12.61
CA LYS A 37 -0.72 6.70 11.73
C LYS A 37 -1.35 5.32 11.91
N THR A 38 -2.68 5.28 11.92
CA THR A 38 -3.46 4.04 12.08
C THR A 38 -4.24 3.77 10.81
N LEU A 39 -4.11 2.55 10.27
CA LEU A 39 -4.88 2.08 9.11
C LEU A 39 -6.11 1.28 9.58
N GLY A 40 -7.30 1.71 9.16
CA GLY A 40 -8.54 0.95 9.37
C GLY A 40 -8.79 -0.02 8.22
N LEU A 41 -8.97 -1.31 8.52
CA LEU A 41 -9.28 -2.35 7.53
C LEU A 41 -10.63 -3.00 7.83
N ILE A 42 -11.59 -2.79 6.94
CA ILE A 42 -12.95 -3.33 7.05
C ILE A 42 -13.15 -4.37 5.96
N PHE A 43 -13.51 -5.60 6.35
CA PHE A 43 -13.75 -6.71 5.44
C PHE A 43 -15.21 -7.15 5.53
N MET A 44 -16.00 -6.86 4.50
CA MET A 44 -17.36 -7.39 4.36
C MET A 44 -17.37 -8.84 3.88
N ASN A 45 -16.26 -9.30 3.29
CA ASN A 45 -16.01 -10.68 2.89
C ASN A 45 -14.58 -11.09 3.30
N PRO A 46 -14.36 -12.34 3.77
CA PRO A 46 -13.04 -12.80 4.13
C PRO A 46 -12.12 -12.90 2.89
N SER A 47 -10.90 -12.37 3.02
CA SER A 47 -9.83 -12.53 2.03
C SER A 47 -8.49 -12.66 2.74
N LEU A 48 -7.88 -13.84 2.67
CA LEU A 48 -6.58 -14.12 3.29
C LEU A 48 -5.46 -13.28 2.65
N ARG A 49 -5.42 -13.24 1.31
CA ARG A 49 -4.38 -12.52 0.56
C ARG A 49 -4.45 -11.01 0.83
N THR A 50 -5.64 -10.41 0.75
CA THR A 50 -5.81 -8.97 0.98
C THR A 50 -5.49 -8.61 2.43
N ARG A 51 -5.94 -9.40 3.40
CA ARG A 51 -5.66 -9.13 4.83
C ARG A 51 -4.15 -9.18 5.12
N LEU A 52 -3.49 -10.29 4.79
CA LEU A 52 -2.08 -10.47 5.13
C LEU A 52 -1.17 -9.49 4.38
N SER A 53 -1.42 -9.26 3.09
CA SER A 53 -0.58 -8.35 2.31
C SER A 53 -0.72 -6.90 2.76
N THR A 54 -1.94 -6.42 3.02
CA THR A 54 -2.16 -5.04 3.47
C THR A 54 -1.63 -4.80 4.88
N GLN A 55 -1.77 -5.76 5.80
CA GLN A 55 -1.17 -5.65 7.14
C GLN A 55 0.35 -5.58 7.08
N ARG A 56 0.99 -6.46 6.29
CA ARG A 56 2.44 -6.43 6.10
C ARG A 56 2.92 -5.14 5.43
N ALA A 57 2.19 -4.65 4.42
CA ALA A 57 2.52 -3.39 3.76
C ALA A 57 2.44 -2.18 4.70
N ALA A 58 1.54 -2.19 5.68
CA ALA A 58 1.42 -1.13 6.67
C ALA A 58 2.49 -1.18 7.79
N MET A 59 3.14 -2.33 7.98
CA MET A 59 4.18 -2.54 9.00
C MET A 59 5.61 -2.31 8.48
N ASN A 60 5.81 -2.34 7.17
CA ASN A 60 7.11 -2.11 6.51
C ASN A 60 7.43 -0.61 6.38
#